data_AF-A0A321LB71-F1
#
_entry.id   AF-A0A321LB71-F1
#
_cell.length_a   1.000
_cell.length_b   1.000
_cell.length_c   1.000
_cell.angle_alpha   90.00
_cell.angle_beta   90.00
_cell.angle_gamma   90.00
#
_symmetry.space_group_name_H-M   'P 1'
#
loop_
_entity.id
_entity.type
_entity.pdbx_description
1 polymer ?
#
loop_
_entity_poly.entity_id
_entity_poly.type
_entity_poly.pdbx_seq_one_letter_code
_entity_poly.pdbx_strand_id
1 'polypeptide(L)'
;MKIHRLFIVLTIANLGLLIFLLSEIRRVDAVAPASNPTSSVAPVLRGSALEIVDDQGRVRASIKLHPADPNFKMPDGKVGYPETVMFRLIDGKGRPEVKIGGSEQGGGLGLIGETDSTHVILEAQGATSLLKLSNKDGRQQQIKPSSER
;
A
#
# COMPACT_ATOMS: atom_id res chain seq x y z
N MET A 1 43.98 19.74 29.50
CA MET A 1 43.53 18.35 29.78
C MET A 1 42.00 18.18 29.90
N LYS A 2 41.24 19.12 30.49
CA LYS A 2 39.77 18.97 30.67
C LYS A 2 38.98 18.89 29.34
N ILE A 3 39.36 19.73 28.36
CA ILE A 3 38.76 19.74 27.02
C ILE A 3 39.01 18.43 26.26
N HIS A 4 40.21 17.85 26.33
CA HIS A 4 40.49 16.55 25.71
C HIS A 4 39.65 15.42 26.32
N ARG A 5 39.45 15.43 27.64
CA ARG A 5 38.57 14.46 28.31
C ARG A 5 37.12 14.61 27.88
N LEU A 6 36.65 15.85 27.70
CA LEU A 6 35.30 16.11 27.18
C LEU A 6 35.12 15.58 25.76
N PHE A 7 36.09 15.82 24.87
CA PHE A 7 36.04 15.29 23.51
C PHE A 7 36.06 13.76 23.49
N ILE A 8 36.88 13.11 24.33
CA ILE A 8 36.92 11.65 24.44
C ILE A 8 35.56 11.09 24.88
N VAL A 9 34.94 11.68 25.90
CA VAL A 9 33.60 11.26 26.37
C VAL A 9 32.56 11.44 25.26
N LEU A 10 32.60 12.55 24.54
CA LEU A 10 31.66 12.81 23.44
C LEU A 10 31.85 11.83 22.27
N THR A 11 33.09 11.47 21.94
CA THR A 11 33.38 10.44 20.93
C THR A 11 32.84 9.08 21.35
N ILE A 12 33.04 8.67 22.60
CA ILE A 12 32.52 7.39 23.11
C ILE A 12 30.99 7.38 23.10
N ALA A 13 30.35 8.47 23.51
CA ALA A 13 28.90 8.61 23.47
C ALA A 13 28.35 8.51 22.03
N ASN A 14 28.96 9.23 21.09
CA ASN A 14 28.57 9.17 19.67
C ASN A 14 28.80 7.79 19.07
N LEU A 15 29.88 7.10 19.45
CA LEU A 15 30.15 5.72 19.00
C LEU A 15 29.12 4.74 19.56
N GLY A 16 28.77 4.87 20.85
CA GLY A 16 27.71 4.07 21.47
C GLY A 16 26.36 4.27 20.79
N LEU A 17 26.00 5.53 20.49
CA LEU A 17 24.80 5.86 19.74
C LEU A 17 24.83 5.28 18.32
N LEU A 18 25.96 5.37 17.62
CA LEU A 18 26.12 4.80 16.29
C LEU A 18 25.92 3.28 16.30
N ILE A 19 26.56 2.57 17.24
CA ILE A 19 26.40 1.11 17.37
C ILE A 19 24.95 0.75 17.69
N PHE A 20 24.30 1.50 18.58
CA PHE A 20 22.89 1.31 18.90
C PHE A 20 22.00 1.46 17.65
N LEU A 21 22.18 2.54 16.89
CA LEU A 21 21.44 2.79 15.65
C LEU A 21 21.70 1.71 14.58
N LEU A 22 22.95 1.25 14.44
CA LEU A 22 23.29 0.15 13.51
C LEU A 22 22.67 -1.18 13.95
N SER A 23 22.51 -1.41 15.26
CA SER A 23 21.86 -2.60 15.81
C SER A 23 20.34 -2.58 15.61
N GLU A 24 19.74 -1.39 15.49
CA GLU A 24 18.32 -1.21 15.17
C GLU A 24 18.00 -1.33 13.68
N ILE A 25 19.00 -1.51 12.80
CA ILE A 25 18.76 -1.86 11.38
C ILE A 25 18.21 -3.29 11.32
N ARG A 26 16.92 -3.42 11.64
CA ARG A 26 16.14 -4.65 11.53
C ARG A 26 16.01 -4.95 10.04
N ARG A 27 16.88 -5.81 9.53
CA ARG A 27 16.65 -6.45 8.24
C ARG A 27 15.43 -7.35 8.41
N VAL A 28 14.33 -7.00 7.73
CA VAL A 28 13.22 -7.94 7.53
C VAL A 28 13.69 -8.92 6.47
N ASP A 29 14.54 -9.86 6.89
CA ASP A 29 14.98 -10.93 6.03
C ASP A 29 13.88 -12.00 6.04
N ALA A 30 13.27 -12.22 4.88
CA ALA A 30 12.44 -13.39 4.67
C ALA A 30 13.39 -14.60 4.56
N VAL A 31 13.90 -15.09 5.69
CA VAL A 31 14.83 -16.22 5.72
C VAL A 31 14.03 -17.52 5.60
N ALA A 32 14.45 -18.41 4.71
CA ALA A 32 13.88 -19.75 4.61
C ALA A 32 14.00 -20.49 5.96
N PRO A 33 12.99 -21.28 6.37
CA PRO A 33 13.10 -22.07 7.58
C PRO A 33 14.28 -23.04 7.44
N ALA A 34 15.10 -23.14 8.48
CA ALA A 34 16.29 -23.99 8.54
C ALA A 34 16.03 -25.49 8.31
N SER A 35 14.76 -25.90 8.18
CA SER A 35 14.34 -27.27 7.97
C SER A 35 14.40 -27.75 6.52
N ASN A 36 14.68 -26.89 5.53
CA ASN A 36 14.78 -27.35 4.14
C ASN A 36 15.82 -26.58 3.29
N PRO A 37 17.09 -27.03 3.25
CA PRO A 37 18.17 -26.35 2.52
C PRO A 37 18.02 -26.36 0.98
N THR A 38 16.98 -27.02 0.44
CA THR A 38 16.68 -27.07 -1.00
C THR A 38 15.58 -26.09 -1.45
N SER A 39 14.88 -25.44 -0.51
CA SER A 39 13.94 -24.36 -0.83
C SER A 39 14.66 -23.01 -0.80
N SER A 40 15.24 -22.62 -1.94
CA SER A 40 15.88 -21.30 -2.13
C SER A 40 14.89 -20.13 -2.13
N VAL A 41 13.60 -20.40 -1.94
CA VAL A 41 12.52 -19.40 -1.93
C VAL A 41 12.12 -19.15 -0.47
N ALA A 42 12.31 -17.91 -0.02
CA ALA A 42 11.76 -17.41 1.22
C ALA A 42 10.25 -17.69 1.31
N PRO A 43 9.72 -18.26 2.40
CA PRO A 43 8.39 -18.88 2.38
C PRO A 43 7.26 -17.85 2.20
N VAL A 44 7.22 -16.77 2.98
CA VAL A 44 6.18 -15.71 2.93
C VAL A 44 6.67 -14.46 3.69
N LEU A 45 6.46 -13.25 3.15
CA LEU A 45 6.59 -12.00 3.90
C LEU A 45 5.27 -11.69 4.63
N ARG A 46 5.31 -11.63 5.98
CA ARG A 46 4.13 -11.34 6.82
C ARG A 46 4.23 -9.93 7.40
N GLY A 47 3.25 -9.10 7.07
CA GLY A 47 3.12 -7.74 7.59
C GLY A 47 1.75 -7.16 7.26
N SER A 48 1.39 -6.05 7.91
CA SER A 48 0.16 -5.30 7.60
C SER A 48 0.32 -4.33 6.42
N ALA A 49 1.56 -4.08 6.00
CA ALA A 49 1.89 -3.20 4.90
C ALA A 49 3.20 -3.61 4.20
N LEU A 50 3.28 -3.34 2.91
CA LEU A 50 4.48 -3.37 2.07
C LEU A 50 4.49 -2.08 1.23
N GLU A 51 5.64 -1.41 1.14
CA GLU A 51 5.83 -0.23 0.30
C GLU A 51 7.08 -0.37 -0.55
N ILE A 52 7.00 0.11 -1.79
CA ILE A 52 8.14 0.36 -2.66
C ILE A 52 8.37 1.87 -2.64
N VAL A 53 9.58 2.32 -2.32
CA VAL A 53 9.96 3.75 -2.26
C VAL A 53 11.02 4.08 -3.31
N ASP A 54 11.02 5.31 -3.82
CA ASP A 54 12.08 5.81 -4.70
C ASP A 54 13.28 6.39 -3.92
N ASP A 55 14.29 6.84 -4.65
CA ASP A 55 15.53 7.45 -4.12
C ASP A 55 15.30 8.73 -3.30
N GLN A 56 14.15 9.39 -3.49
CA GLN A 56 13.72 10.54 -2.71
C GLN A 56 12.84 10.16 -1.51
N GLY A 57 12.61 8.86 -1.29
CA GLY A 57 11.78 8.34 -0.21
C GLY A 57 10.27 8.41 -0.47
N ARG A 58 9.84 8.66 -1.72
CA ARG A 58 8.42 8.70 -2.08
C ARG A 58 7.90 7.30 -2.36
N VAL A 59 6.71 6.98 -1.87
CA VAL A 59 6.06 5.68 -2.12
C VAL A 59 5.61 5.60 -3.59
N ARG A 60 6.05 4.55 -4.29
CA ARG A 60 5.73 4.24 -5.70
C ARG A 60 4.76 3.07 -5.86
N ALA A 61 4.70 2.20 -4.86
CA ALA A 61 3.67 1.19 -4.76
C ALA A 61 3.42 0.83 -3.30
N SER A 62 2.21 0.39 -2.99
CA SER A 62 1.88 -0.06 -1.63
C SER A 62 0.89 -1.21 -1.65
N ILE A 63 1.07 -2.21 -0.79
CA ILE A 63 0.05 -3.18 -0.37
C ILE A 63 -0.23 -2.91 1.11
N LYS A 64 -1.44 -2.51 1.48
CA LYS A 64 -1.78 -2.13 2.86
C LYS A 64 -3.11 -2.71 3.31
N LEU A 65 -3.17 -3.14 4.56
CA LEU A 65 -4.42 -3.39 5.27
C LEU A 65 -4.95 -2.08 5.85
N HIS A 66 -6.15 -1.69 5.45
CA HIS A 66 -6.88 -0.56 6.03
C HIS A 66 -7.91 -1.10 7.03
N PRO A 67 -7.91 -0.64 8.30
CA PRO A 67 -8.87 -1.11 9.30
C PRO A 67 -10.29 -0.69 8.94
N ALA A 68 -11.27 -1.44 9.45
CA ALA A 68 -12.67 -1.04 9.36
C ALA A 68 -12.92 0.26 10.13
N ASP A 69 -13.76 1.12 9.57
CA ASP A 69 -14.27 2.32 10.23
C ASP A 69 -15.80 2.34 10.17
N PRO A 70 -16.50 1.96 11.26
CA PRO A 70 -17.96 1.89 11.29
C PRO A 70 -18.64 3.26 11.18
N ASN A 71 -17.90 4.36 11.39
CA ASN A 71 -18.45 5.71 11.37
C ASN A 71 -18.13 6.47 10.08
N PHE A 72 -17.35 5.86 9.17
CA PHE A 72 -16.99 6.47 7.91
C PHE A 72 -18.23 6.69 7.03
N LYS A 73 -18.41 7.92 6.55
CA LYS A 73 -19.47 8.27 5.59
C LYS A 73 -18.93 8.14 4.18
N MET A 74 -19.40 7.13 3.45
CA MET A 74 -19.02 6.89 2.08
C MET A 74 -19.65 7.93 1.13
N PRO A 75 -19.04 8.19 -0.04
CA PRO A 75 -19.59 9.11 -1.04
C PRO A 75 -20.98 8.72 -1.57
N ASP A 76 -21.34 7.43 -1.49
CA ASP A 76 -22.66 6.92 -1.86
C ASP A 76 -23.71 7.10 -0.75
N GLY A 77 -23.34 7.72 0.38
CA GLY A 77 -24.19 7.98 1.53
C GLY A 77 -24.25 6.84 2.55
N LYS A 78 -23.62 5.69 2.29
CA LYS A 78 -23.54 4.59 3.27
C LYS A 78 -22.64 4.96 4.44
N VAL A 79 -22.91 4.32 5.57
CA VAL A 79 -22.11 4.44 6.79
C VAL A 79 -21.42 3.10 7.04
N GLY A 80 -20.14 3.18 7.37
CA GLY A 80 -19.29 2.02 7.59
C GLY A 80 -18.40 1.73 6.40
N TYR A 81 -17.10 1.72 6.64
CA TYR A 81 -16.08 1.27 5.71
C TYR A 81 -15.50 -0.06 6.21
N PRO A 82 -15.58 -1.16 5.45
CA PRO A 82 -15.08 -2.46 5.89
C PRO A 82 -13.56 -2.47 5.93
N GLU A 83 -12.99 -3.44 6.66
CA GLU A 83 -11.57 -3.74 6.54
C GLU A 83 -11.24 -4.05 5.08
N THR A 84 -10.21 -3.40 4.55
CA THR A 84 -9.91 -3.43 3.11
C THR A 84 -8.42 -3.65 2.88
N VAL A 85 -8.07 -4.66 2.11
CA VAL A 85 -6.72 -4.81 1.54
C VAL A 85 -6.64 -3.97 0.29
N MET A 86 -5.64 -3.09 0.22
CA MET A 86 -5.47 -2.14 -0.88
C MET A 86 -4.08 -2.25 -1.50
N PHE A 87 -4.03 -2.48 -2.80
CA PHE A 87 -2.85 -2.33 -3.64
C PHE A 87 -2.93 -1.04 -4.46
N ARG A 88 -1.86 -0.25 -4.47
CA ARG A 88 -1.77 0.99 -5.24
C ARG A 88 -0.44 1.07 -6.00
N LEU A 89 -0.48 1.54 -7.24
CA LEU A 89 0.68 2.06 -7.97
C LEU A 89 0.58 3.58 -8.02
N ILE A 90 1.66 4.27 -7.66
CA ILE A 90 1.65 5.70 -7.32
C ILE A 90 2.65 6.46 -8.20
N ASP A 91 2.20 7.56 -8.79
CA ASP A 91 3.02 8.46 -9.60
C ASP A 91 4.02 9.28 -8.76
N GLY A 92 4.85 10.10 -9.41
CA GLY A 92 5.86 10.91 -8.70
C GLY A 92 5.29 12.08 -7.89
N LYS A 93 4.00 12.35 -8.02
CA LYS A 93 3.25 13.39 -7.29
C LYS A 93 2.41 12.80 -6.16
N GLY A 94 2.41 11.48 -5.98
CA GLY A 94 1.64 10.79 -4.94
C GLY A 94 0.23 10.38 -5.38
N ARG A 95 -0.14 10.54 -6.65
CA ARG A 95 -1.44 10.14 -7.19
C ARG A 95 -1.46 8.64 -7.50
N PRO A 96 -2.46 7.88 -7.04
CA PRO A 96 -2.64 6.49 -7.44
C PRO A 96 -3.10 6.40 -8.91
N GLU A 97 -2.31 5.74 -9.75
CA GLU A 97 -2.64 5.48 -11.17
C GLU A 97 -3.32 4.12 -11.36
N VAL A 98 -3.00 3.17 -10.49
CA VAL A 98 -3.69 1.88 -10.39
C VAL A 98 -4.08 1.65 -8.95
N LYS A 99 -5.32 1.18 -8.75
CA LYS A 99 -5.85 0.82 -7.44
C LYS A 99 -6.55 -0.52 -7.53
N ILE A 100 -6.21 -1.46 -6.67
CA ILE A 100 -6.95 -2.71 -6.49
C ILE A 100 -7.33 -2.79 -5.01
N GLY A 101 -8.62 -2.89 -4.73
CA GLY A 101 -9.16 -2.99 -3.39
C GLY A 101 -10.00 -4.25 -3.24
N GLY A 102 -9.93 -4.89 -2.07
CA GLY A 102 -10.77 -6.02 -1.72
C GLY A 102 -11.18 -5.97 -0.25
N SER A 103 -12.44 -6.26 0.01
CA SER A 103 -13.05 -6.35 1.33
C SER A 103 -14.07 -7.49 1.35
N GLU A 104 -14.64 -7.78 2.51
CA GLU A 104 -15.77 -8.72 2.63
C GLU A 104 -17.01 -8.31 1.79
N GLN A 105 -17.14 -7.02 1.46
CA GLN A 105 -18.28 -6.50 0.70
C GLN A 105 -18.09 -6.61 -0.82
N GLY A 106 -16.87 -6.89 -1.28
CA GLY A 106 -16.54 -6.94 -2.70
C GLY A 106 -15.13 -6.41 -3.00
N GLY A 107 -14.86 -6.24 -4.29
CA GLY A 107 -13.56 -5.79 -4.79
C GLY A 107 -13.68 -4.91 -6.01
N GLY A 108 -12.62 -4.15 -6.26
CA GLY A 108 -12.56 -3.23 -7.40
C GLY A 108 -11.15 -2.98 -7.90
N LEU A 109 -11.06 -2.67 -9.18
CA LEU A 109 -9.85 -2.27 -9.88
C LEU A 109 -10.12 -0.94 -10.59
N GLY A 110 -9.30 0.06 -10.30
CA GLY A 110 -9.31 1.36 -10.95
C GLY A 110 -8.02 1.58 -11.73
N LEU A 111 -8.15 1.99 -12.99
CA LEU A 111 -7.08 2.53 -13.83
C LEU A 111 -7.38 4.02 -14.05
N ILE A 112 -6.50 4.89 -13.58
CA ILE A 112 -6.61 6.34 -13.75
C ILE A 112 -5.70 6.77 -14.90
N GLY A 113 -6.19 7.65 -15.76
CA GLY A 113 -5.42 8.25 -16.83
C GLY A 113 -4.68 9.51 -16.37
N GLU A 114 -4.27 10.35 -17.32
CA GLU A 114 -3.58 11.61 -17.03
C GLU A 114 -4.34 12.51 -16.02
N THR A 115 -5.67 12.41 -16.00
CA THR A 115 -6.58 13.15 -15.12
C THR A 115 -7.62 12.22 -14.50
N ASP A 116 -8.14 12.57 -13.33
CA ASP A 116 -9.14 11.78 -12.60
C ASP A 116 -10.47 11.61 -13.38
N SER A 117 -10.74 12.49 -14.35
CA SER A 117 -11.91 12.39 -15.24
C SER A 117 -11.79 11.25 -16.25
N THR A 118 -10.57 10.82 -16.59
CA THR A 118 -10.31 9.70 -17.49
C THR A 118 -9.96 8.47 -16.67
N HIS A 119 -10.87 7.51 -16.58
CA HIS A 119 -10.65 6.31 -15.78
C HIS A 119 -11.45 5.12 -16.28
N VAL A 120 -10.97 3.92 -15.91
CA VAL A 120 -11.69 2.66 -16.02
C VAL A 120 -11.83 2.08 -14.62
N ILE A 121 -13.05 1.71 -14.24
CA ILE A 121 -13.36 1.08 -12.96
C ILE A 121 -14.06 -0.25 -13.25
N LEU A 122 -13.44 -1.35 -12.82
CA LEU A 122 -14.06 -2.67 -12.75
C LEU A 122 -14.41 -2.93 -11.28
N GLU A 123 -15.68 -3.19 -10.98
CA GLU A 123 -16.13 -3.31 -9.60
C GLU A 123 -17.17 -4.43 -9.46
N ALA A 124 -17.08 -5.14 -8.34
CA ALA A 124 -18.10 -6.06 -7.88
C ALA A 124 -18.39 -5.75 -6.41
N GLN A 125 -19.65 -5.48 -6.09
CA GLN A 125 -20.10 -5.20 -4.73
C GLN A 125 -21.44 -5.88 -4.45
N GLY A 126 -21.49 -6.67 -3.37
CA GLY A 126 -22.63 -7.54 -3.09
C GLY A 126 -22.96 -8.45 -4.28
N ALA A 127 -24.22 -8.45 -4.71
CA ALA A 127 -24.70 -9.23 -5.85
C ALA A 127 -24.58 -8.49 -7.21
N THR A 128 -23.87 -7.36 -7.25
CA THR A 128 -23.77 -6.52 -8.45
C THR A 128 -22.35 -6.44 -8.97
N SER A 129 -22.19 -6.33 -10.28
CA SER A 129 -20.91 -6.04 -10.93
C SER A 129 -21.09 -5.06 -12.08
N LEU A 130 -20.04 -4.28 -12.35
CA LEU A 130 -20.01 -3.32 -13.43
C LEU A 130 -18.60 -3.07 -13.95
N LEU A 131 -18.53 -2.62 -15.20
CA LEU A 131 -17.37 -1.96 -15.79
C LEU A 131 -17.79 -0.54 -16.18
N LYS A 132 -17.14 0.48 -15.61
CA LYS A 132 -17.36 1.89 -15.90
C LYS A 132 -16.14 2.46 -16.63
N LEU A 133 -16.40 3.17 -17.72
CA LEU A 133 -15.40 3.95 -18.45
C LEU A 133 -15.80 5.43 -18.38
N SER A 134 -14.83 6.29 -18.16
CA SER A 134 -14.98 7.75 -18.19
C SER A 134 -13.86 8.37 -18.99
N ASN A 135 -14.15 9.43 -19.76
CA ASN A 135 -13.16 10.18 -20.51
C ASN A 135 -13.06 11.64 -20.04
N LYS A 136 -12.05 12.36 -20.56
CA LYS A 136 -11.81 13.77 -20.23
C LYS A 136 -12.96 14.72 -20.56
N ASP A 137 -13.82 14.35 -21.50
CA ASP A 137 -14.98 15.16 -21.92
C ASP A 137 -16.19 14.94 -21.00
N GLY A 138 -16.03 14.15 -19.94
CA GLY A 138 -17.09 13.81 -18.99
C GLY A 138 -18.06 12.73 -19.50
N ARG A 139 -17.79 12.12 -20.66
CA ARG A 139 -18.62 11.02 -21.18
C ARG A 139 -18.36 9.77 -20.38
N GLN A 140 -19.44 9.12 -19.94
CA GLN A 140 -19.39 7.89 -19.16
C GLN A 140 -20.14 6.77 -19.87
N GLN A 141 -19.57 5.56 -19.82
CA GLN A 141 -20.21 4.34 -20.28
C GLN A 141 -20.14 3.30 -19.16
N GLN A 142 -21.25 2.59 -18.93
CA GLN A 142 -21.30 1.49 -17.97
C GLN A 142 -21.75 0.21 -18.67
N ILE A 143 -21.09 -0.89 -18.37
CA ILE A 143 -21.44 -2.24 -18.80
C ILE A 143 -21.78 -3.03 -17.54
N LYS A 144 -22.93 -3.69 -17.54
CA LYS A 144 -23.43 -4.55 -16.45
C LYS A 144 -23.80 -5.92 -17.02
N PRO A 145 -23.81 -7.00 -16.22
CA PRO A 145 -24.33 -8.29 -16.66
C PRO A 145 -25.74 -8.13 -17.21
N SER A 146 -26.03 -8.74 -18.37
CA SER A 146 -27.40 -8.91 -18.84
C SER A 146 -28.13 -9.83 -17.87
N SER A 147 -29.36 -9.50 -17.45
CA SER A 147 -30.14 -10.46 -16.66
C SER A 147 -30.28 -11.75 -17.46
N GLU A 148 -30.03 -12.90 -16.83
CA GLU A 148 -30.51 -14.17 -17.39
C GLU A 148 -32.03 -14.01 -17.66
N ARG A 149 -32.46 -14.37 -18.86
CA ARG A 149 -33.87 -14.41 -19.24
C ARG A 149 -34.50 -15.71 -18.76
#